data_AF-A0A7C6JYI0-F1
#
_entry.id   AF-A0A7C6JYI0-F1
#
_cell.length_a   1.000
_cell.length_b   1.000
_cell.length_c   1.000
_cell.angle_alpha   90.00
_cell.angle_beta   90.00
_cell.angle_gamma   90.00
#
_symmetry.space_group_name_H-M   'P 1'
#
loop_
_entity.id
_entity.type
_entity.pdbx_description
1 polymer ?
#
loop_
_entity_poly.entity_id
_entity_poly.type
_entity_poly.pdbx_seq_one_letter_code
_entity_poly.pdbx_strand_id
1 'polypeptide(L)'
;MPWCPNCKAEYQPGFTLCSDCKIELVDDIKEAEVFIPFFQAEDKKVAEKLVKFFDYSDLQSSLEYDEESSLYVVSVPPKKQQEAKKLYQAFYYVERERLEKGESDLFAKKSVQDIPENDQAGEPAASGEGNAGAEETGNHSAEPEEPSPEDEYKEITPGDEINAFDEKPEPAVYVMKADQYKDLTGTVWIFLIFGIAGLVIVLLNVIGVLNFFSGWIPNTVMGALFLFFLYVAISTNNKAKKVQAEIDAENQLTGQINDWLTSHITQDFLSSLHDENISEELNYIRTTDKIKDMLIEEFGNQNLAYLDRLIEEYYNENF
;
A
#
# COMPACT_ATOMS: atom_id res chain seq x y z
N MET A 1 -26.21 24.80 26.18
CA MET A 1 -27.03 25.99 25.84
C MET A 1 -27.09 26.02 24.32
N PRO A 2 -28.09 26.62 23.66
CA PRO A 2 -28.11 26.66 22.21
C PRO A 2 -26.87 27.38 21.65
N TRP A 3 -26.11 26.70 20.79
CA TRP A 3 -24.91 27.19 20.11
C TRP A 3 -25.14 27.31 18.61
N CYS A 4 -24.50 28.28 17.97
CA CYS A 4 -24.44 28.30 16.51
C CYS A 4 -23.30 27.38 16.01
N PRO A 5 -23.58 26.35 15.18
CA PRO A 5 -22.54 25.44 14.70
C PRO A 5 -21.51 26.13 13.78
N ASN A 6 -21.93 27.15 13.04
CA ASN A 6 -21.06 27.92 12.13
C ASN A 6 -20.27 29.00 12.89
N CYS A 7 -20.97 29.93 13.55
CA CYS A 7 -20.36 31.08 14.23
C CYS A 7 -19.70 30.75 15.59
N LYS A 8 -19.92 29.53 16.13
CA LYS A 8 -19.42 29.06 17.45
C LYS A 8 -19.81 29.95 18.63
N ALA A 9 -20.86 30.76 18.47
CA ALA A 9 -21.39 31.65 19.49
C ALA A 9 -22.43 30.93 20.38
N GLU A 10 -22.36 31.16 21.69
CA GLU A 10 -23.35 30.69 22.68
C GLU A 10 -24.54 31.64 22.74
N TYR A 11 -25.76 31.10 22.73
CA TYR A 11 -27.01 31.83 22.88
C TYR A 11 -27.72 31.44 24.18
N GLN A 12 -28.52 32.38 24.68
CA GLN A 12 -29.40 32.10 25.83
C GLN A 12 -30.53 31.13 25.44
N PRO A 13 -31.01 30.28 26.37
CA PRO A 13 -32.12 29.37 26.08
C PRO A 13 -33.39 30.14 25.69
N GLY A 14 -34.05 29.69 24.62
CA GLY A 14 -35.25 30.32 24.04
C GLY A 14 -35.05 30.91 22.64
N PHE A 15 -33.81 31.03 22.17
CA PHE A 15 -33.51 31.30 20.75
C PHE A 15 -33.32 29.99 19.99
N THR A 16 -33.84 29.91 18.76
CA THR A 16 -33.72 28.72 17.88
C THR A 16 -32.88 28.97 16.61
N LEU A 17 -32.57 30.23 16.30
CA LEU A 17 -31.85 30.64 15.09
C LEU A 17 -30.73 31.63 15.46
N CYS A 18 -29.57 31.48 14.83
CA CYS A 18 -28.45 32.41 14.94
C CYS A 18 -28.83 33.79 14.39
N SER A 19 -28.45 34.86 15.08
CA SER A 19 -28.67 36.25 14.65
C SER A 19 -27.97 36.58 13.33
N ASP A 20 -26.80 35.98 13.10
CA ASP A 20 -25.84 36.47 12.11
C ASP A 20 -25.88 35.61 10.83
N CYS A 21 -25.78 34.28 10.98
CA CYS A 21 -25.86 33.34 9.84
C CYS A 21 -27.26 32.72 9.63
N LYS A 22 -28.21 32.89 10.57
CA LYS A 22 -29.60 32.38 10.48
C LYS A 22 -29.75 30.85 10.35
N ILE A 23 -28.73 30.11 10.72
CA ILE A 23 -28.77 28.64 10.89
C ILE A 23 -29.42 28.32 12.24
N GLU A 24 -30.07 27.15 12.35
CA GLU A 24 -30.63 26.64 13.61
C GLU A 24 -29.54 26.41 14.67
N LEU A 25 -29.92 26.58 15.94
CA LEU A 25 -29.01 26.47 17.09
C LEU A 25 -29.10 25.07 17.72
N VAL A 26 -27.96 24.50 18.09
CA VAL A 26 -27.82 23.14 18.65
C VAL A 26 -27.46 23.17 20.13
N ASP A 27 -28.05 22.32 20.97
CA ASP A 27 -27.91 22.43 22.44
C ASP A 27 -26.51 22.05 23.01
N ASP A 28 -25.71 21.32 22.23
CA ASP A 28 -24.35 20.86 22.55
C ASP A 28 -23.52 20.81 21.24
N ILE A 29 -22.23 21.19 21.25
CA ILE A 29 -21.33 21.13 20.07
C ILE A 29 -20.51 19.82 20.05
N LYS A 30 -20.84 18.85 20.92
CA LYS A 30 -20.12 17.58 21.01
C LYS A 30 -20.34 16.73 19.77
N GLU A 31 -19.28 16.61 18.99
CA GLU A 31 -19.29 15.92 17.69
C GLU A 31 -20.39 16.43 16.75
N ALA A 32 -20.30 17.72 16.41
CA ALA A 32 -20.58 18.09 15.03
C ALA A 32 -19.80 17.13 14.11
N GLU A 33 -20.45 16.56 13.11
CA GLU A 33 -19.84 15.59 12.19
C GLU A 33 -18.77 16.31 11.34
N VAL A 34 -17.53 16.34 11.84
CA VAL A 34 -16.38 16.91 11.10
C VAL A 34 -16.01 15.95 10.00
N PHE A 35 -16.58 16.13 8.82
CA PHE A 35 -16.11 15.48 7.60
C PHE A 35 -14.73 16.01 7.24
N ILE A 36 -13.76 15.12 7.00
CA ILE A 36 -12.43 15.45 6.49
C ILE A 36 -12.37 15.17 4.99
N PRO A 37 -11.70 16.01 4.18
CA PRO A 37 -11.45 15.72 2.77
C PRO A 37 -10.76 14.36 2.60
N PHE A 38 -11.28 13.54 1.68
CA PHE A 38 -10.80 12.17 1.46
C PHE A 38 -10.39 11.91 0.00
N PHE A 39 -11.11 12.49 -0.96
CA PHE A 39 -10.86 12.32 -2.39
C PHE A 39 -11.25 13.59 -3.15
N GLN A 40 -10.55 13.89 -4.25
CA GLN A 40 -10.80 15.07 -5.09
C GLN A 40 -10.81 14.67 -6.56
N ALA A 41 -11.68 15.28 -7.38
CA ALA A 41 -11.75 15.02 -8.82
C ALA A 41 -12.25 16.22 -9.64
N GLU A 42 -11.78 16.33 -10.89
CA GLU A 42 -12.27 17.31 -11.88
C GLU A 42 -13.68 16.96 -12.40
N ASP A 43 -13.94 15.69 -12.78
CA ASP A 43 -15.27 15.28 -13.26
C ASP A 43 -16.19 14.93 -12.07
N LYS A 44 -17.22 15.77 -11.88
CA LYS A 44 -18.35 15.58 -10.97
C LYS A 44 -18.91 14.16 -10.96
N LYS A 45 -18.91 13.46 -12.10
CA LYS A 45 -19.39 12.07 -12.22
C LYS A 45 -18.57 11.10 -11.38
N VAL A 46 -17.25 11.28 -11.27
CA VAL A 46 -16.36 10.41 -10.50
C VAL A 46 -16.69 10.55 -9.01
N ALA A 47 -16.71 11.79 -8.53
CA ALA A 47 -17.06 12.12 -7.14
C ALA A 47 -18.49 11.65 -6.79
N GLU A 48 -19.48 11.92 -7.64
CA GLU A 48 -20.86 11.42 -7.45
C GLU A 48 -20.97 9.89 -7.43
N LYS A 49 -20.15 9.18 -8.23
CA LYS A 49 -20.20 7.71 -8.30
C LYS A 49 -19.50 7.06 -7.11
N LEU A 50 -18.44 7.69 -6.60
CA LEU A 50 -17.78 7.29 -5.35
C LEU A 50 -18.72 7.46 -4.15
N VAL A 51 -19.39 8.61 -4.03
CA VAL A 51 -20.37 8.84 -2.95
C VAL A 51 -21.50 7.80 -2.99
N LYS A 52 -22.07 7.51 -4.17
CA LYS A 52 -23.08 6.45 -4.32
C LYS A 52 -22.57 5.04 -3.98
N PHE A 53 -21.26 4.80 -4.08
CA PHE A 53 -20.63 3.55 -3.66
C PHE A 53 -20.43 3.50 -2.13
N PHE A 54 -20.07 4.62 -1.51
CA PHE A 54 -20.01 4.77 -0.05
C PHE A 54 -21.40 4.67 0.60
N ASP A 55 -22.42 5.32 0.04
CA ASP A 55 -23.83 5.21 0.46
C ASP A 55 -24.33 3.75 0.41
N TYR A 56 -23.96 3.00 -0.63
CA TYR A 56 -24.29 1.57 -0.77
C TYR A 56 -23.54 0.68 0.25
N SER A 57 -22.49 1.20 0.88
CA SER A 57 -21.58 0.47 1.78
C SER A 57 -21.68 0.94 3.24
N ASP A 58 -22.79 1.58 3.63
CA ASP A 58 -23.03 2.15 4.96
C ASP A 58 -21.92 3.12 5.45
N LEU A 59 -21.29 3.83 4.50
CA LEU A 59 -20.33 4.91 4.73
C LEU A 59 -20.95 6.26 4.35
N GLN A 60 -21.37 7.01 5.37
CA GLN A 60 -21.80 8.41 5.20
C GLN A 60 -20.65 9.26 4.65
N SER A 61 -20.93 10.07 3.63
CA SER A 61 -19.95 11.00 3.01
C SER A 61 -20.63 12.28 2.53
N SER A 62 -19.89 13.37 2.40
CA SER A 62 -20.35 14.62 1.77
C SER A 62 -19.67 14.87 0.42
N LEU A 63 -20.34 15.64 -0.44
CA LEU A 63 -19.82 16.09 -1.73
C LEU A 63 -19.97 17.60 -1.86
N GLU A 64 -18.85 18.28 -1.93
CA GLU A 64 -18.75 19.73 -2.08
C GLU A 64 -17.95 20.07 -3.34
N TYR A 65 -18.11 21.29 -3.84
CA TYR A 65 -17.30 21.82 -4.95
C TYR A 65 -16.51 23.01 -4.44
N ASP A 66 -15.19 22.92 -4.55
CA ASP A 66 -14.29 23.99 -4.16
C ASP A 66 -14.08 24.94 -5.33
N GLU A 67 -14.47 26.21 -5.16
CA GLU A 67 -14.29 27.24 -6.17
C GLU A 67 -12.83 27.72 -6.27
N GLU A 68 -11.98 27.50 -5.26
CA GLU A 68 -10.56 27.89 -5.29
C GLU A 68 -9.70 26.91 -6.08
N SER A 69 -9.83 25.59 -5.84
CA SER A 69 -9.15 24.55 -6.63
C SER A 69 -9.88 24.14 -7.92
N SER A 70 -11.17 24.47 -8.05
CA SER A 70 -12.07 23.99 -9.11
C SER A 70 -12.28 22.46 -9.11
N LEU A 71 -12.20 21.82 -7.95
CA LEU A 71 -12.34 20.37 -7.76
C LEU A 71 -13.61 19.99 -6.99
N TYR A 72 -14.15 18.81 -7.27
CA TYR A 72 -15.17 18.16 -6.46
C TYR A 72 -14.52 17.38 -5.33
N VAL A 73 -14.78 17.78 -4.09
CA VAL A 73 -14.22 17.19 -2.88
C VAL A 73 -15.25 16.24 -2.25
N VAL A 74 -14.86 14.97 -2.11
CA VAL A 74 -15.57 13.98 -1.31
C VAL A 74 -14.94 13.91 0.07
N SER A 75 -15.75 14.08 1.11
CA SER A 75 -15.28 14.10 2.50
C SER A 75 -15.97 13.00 3.32
N VAL A 76 -15.26 12.45 4.32
CA VAL A 76 -15.72 11.32 5.16
C VAL A 76 -15.48 11.59 6.65
N PRO A 77 -16.19 10.93 7.59
CA PRO A 77 -15.88 11.06 9.02
C PRO A 77 -14.48 10.50 9.33
N PRO A 78 -13.64 11.18 10.13
CA PRO A 78 -12.26 10.76 10.41
C PRO A 78 -12.20 9.37 11.06
N LYS A 79 -13.17 9.04 11.91
CA LYS A 79 -13.32 7.71 12.54
C LYS A 79 -13.52 6.57 11.53
N LYS A 80 -13.92 6.87 10.27
CA LYS A 80 -14.15 5.91 9.18
C LYS A 80 -13.14 6.04 8.01
N GLN A 81 -12.08 6.85 8.13
CA GLN A 81 -11.12 7.09 7.02
C GLN A 81 -10.47 5.80 6.47
N GLN A 82 -10.15 4.83 7.33
CA GLN A 82 -9.56 3.54 6.92
C GLN A 82 -10.59 2.59 6.25
N GLU A 83 -11.87 2.74 6.58
CA GLU A 83 -12.98 2.04 5.90
C GLU A 83 -13.20 2.64 4.50
N ALA A 84 -13.23 3.97 4.40
CA ALA A 84 -13.25 4.71 3.14
C ALA A 84 -12.09 4.33 2.21
N LYS A 85 -10.87 4.17 2.73
CA LYS A 85 -9.70 3.72 1.94
C LYS A 85 -9.90 2.34 1.31
N LYS A 86 -10.46 1.37 2.05
CA LYS A 86 -10.78 0.02 1.55
C LYS A 86 -11.90 0.05 0.50
N LEU A 87 -12.95 0.82 0.76
CA LEU A 87 -14.08 0.98 -0.17
C LEU A 87 -13.65 1.68 -1.47
N TYR A 88 -12.80 2.71 -1.40
CA TYR A 88 -12.22 3.38 -2.56
C TYR A 88 -11.38 2.42 -3.42
N GLN A 89 -10.56 1.56 -2.82
CA GLN A 89 -9.80 0.54 -3.55
C GLN A 89 -10.71 -0.44 -4.29
N ALA A 90 -11.80 -0.90 -3.66
CA ALA A 90 -12.79 -1.78 -4.30
C ALA A 90 -13.53 -1.06 -5.46
N PHE A 91 -13.93 0.19 -5.25
CA PHE A 91 -14.56 1.04 -6.27
C PHE A 91 -13.65 1.22 -7.50
N TYR A 92 -12.39 1.60 -7.27
CA TYR A 92 -11.40 1.82 -8.34
C TYR A 92 -11.16 0.54 -9.15
N TYR A 93 -11.01 -0.62 -8.49
CA TYR A 93 -10.86 -1.91 -9.17
C TYR A 93 -12.06 -2.22 -10.09
N VAL A 94 -13.28 -2.13 -9.56
CA VAL A 94 -14.51 -2.43 -10.31
C VAL A 94 -14.72 -1.48 -11.50
N GLU A 95 -14.33 -0.20 -11.35
CA GLU A 95 -14.43 0.76 -12.45
C GLU A 95 -13.31 0.59 -13.49
N ARG A 96 -12.13 0.10 -13.11
CA ARG A 96 -11.07 -0.26 -14.07
C ARG A 96 -11.46 -1.48 -14.91
N GLU A 97 -12.01 -2.52 -14.27
CA GLU A 97 -12.54 -3.71 -14.97
C GLU A 97 -13.67 -3.34 -15.96
N ARG A 98 -14.42 -2.25 -15.68
CA ARG A 98 -15.43 -1.70 -16.60
C ARG A 98 -14.81 -0.89 -17.74
N LEU A 99 -13.77 -0.09 -17.50
CA LEU A 99 -13.02 0.61 -18.54
C LEU A 99 -12.41 -0.38 -19.54
N GLU A 100 -11.78 -1.44 -19.05
CA GLU A 100 -11.19 -2.54 -19.84
C GLU A 100 -12.25 -3.24 -20.74
N LYS A 101 -13.52 -3.26 -20.31
CA LYS A 101 -14.66 -3.82 -21.07
C LYS A 101 -15.40 -2.79 -21.95
N GLY A 102 -15.03 -1.51 -21.89
CA GLY A 102 -15.76 -0.42 -22.56
C GLY A 102 -17.15 -0.12 -21.95
N GLU A 103 -17.35 -0.46 -20.67
CA GLU A 103 -18.61 -0.26 -19.93
C GLU A 103 -18.61 1.03 -19.08
N SER A 104 -17.48 1.73 -18.95
CA SER A 104 -17.38 3.02 -18.27
C SER A 104 -16.28 3.91 -18.85
N ASP A 105 -16.45 5.23 -18.75
CA ASP A 105 -15.47 6.25 -19.21
C ASP A 105 -14.72 6.94 -18.04
N LEU A 106 -15.02 6.59 -16.79
CA LEU A 106 -14.81 7.49 -15.63
C LEU A 106 -13.34 7.81 -15.29
N PHE A 107 -12.40 6.90 -15.55
CA PHE A 107 -10.96 7.12 -15.34
C PHE A 107 -10.19 7.16 -16.67
N ALA A 108 -10.86 7.50 -17.78
CA ALA A 108 -10.22 7.68 -19.10
C ALA A 108 -9.29 8.92 -19.18
N LYS A 109 -9.12 9.65 -18.08
CA LYS A 109 -8.06 10.64 -17.86
C LYS A 109 -7.37 10.39 -16.52
N LYS A 110 -6.04 10.47 -16.54
CA LYS A 110 -5.13 10.17 -15.43
C LYS A 110 -5.04 11.37 -14.47
N SER A 111 -5.66 11.27 -13.30
CA SER A 111 -5.28 12.07 -12.12
C SER A 111 -5.30 11.19 -10.87
N VAL A 112 -4.11 10.98 -10.31
CA VAL A 112 -3.88 10.38 -9.00
C VAL A 112 -3.09 11.43 -8.22
N GLN A 113 -3.70 11.99 -7.18
CA GLN A 113 -3.02 12.86 -6.23
C GLN A 113 -3.39 12.43 -4.81
N ASP A 114 -2.41 11.77 -4.19
CA ASP A 114 -1.92 12.00 -2.84
C ASP A 114 -2.92 11.92 -1.67
N ILE A 115 -2.77 10.82 -0.91
CA ILE A 115 -3.18 10.74 0.48
C ILE A 115 -2.09 11.45 1.30
N PRO A 116 -2.38 12.53 2.05
CA PRO A 116 -1.39 13.14 2.93
C PRO A 116 -1.13 12.22 4.14
N GLU A 117 0.07 11.65 4.21
CA GLU A 117 0.60 11.05 5.43
C GLU A 117 0.92 12.17 6.46
N ASN A 118 0.62 11.92 7.73
CA ASN A 118 1.04 12.80 8.82
C ASN A 118 1.28 12.00 10.11
N ASP A 119 2.40 11.28 10.14
CA ASP A 119 2.96 10.73 11.38
C ASP A 119 3.72 11.83 12.12
N GLN A 120 3.19 12.25 13.28
CA GLN A 120 4.04 12.79 14.34
C GLN A 120 3.41 12.60 15.73
N ALA A 121 3.95 11.64 16.48
CA ALA A 121 3.57 11.39 17.86
C ALA A 121 4.08 12.48 18.81
N GLY A 122 3.32 12.76 19.88
CA GLY A 122 3.57 13.89 20.79
C GLY A 122 3.05 13.67 22.22
N GLU A 123 3.41 12.54 22.83
CA GLU A 123 3.21 12.27 24.27
C GLU A 123 4.42 12.71 25.12
N PRO A 124 4.30 12.82 26.47
CA PRO A 124 3.11 13.16 27.26
C PRO A 124 3.41 14.23 28.35
N ALA A 125 2.36 14.71 29.04
CA ALA A 125 2.50 15.43 30.32
C ALA A 125 1.38 15.02 31.29
N ALA A 126 1.70 14.83 32.58
CA ALA A 126 0.87 14.10 33.54
C ALA A 126 0.44 14.94 34.78
N SER A 127 -0.29 14.29 35.68
CA SER A 127 -0.90 14.77 36.95
C SER A 127 -2.17 15.63 36.82
N GLY A 128 -3.18 15.49 37.68
CA GLY A 128 -3.39 14.44 38.70
C GLY A 128 -4.51 14.76 39.72
N GLU A 129 -5.20 13.71 40.21
CA GLU A 129 -6.01 13.62 41.45
C GLU A 129 -7.19 14.62 41.67
N GLY A 130 -8.40 14.23 42.10
CA GLY A 130 -9.00 12.92 42.38
C GLY A 130 -10.30 13.01 43.21
N ASN A 131 -10.98 11.86 43.44
CA ASN A 131 -12.14 11.66 44.35
C ASN A 131 -13.51 12.28 43.95
N ALA A 132 -14.70 11.77 44.35
CA ALA A 132 -15.04 10.61 45.20
C ALA A 132 -16.48 10.05 44.93
N GLY A 133 -16.66 8.73 45.00
CA GLY A 133 -17.91 8.00 45.33
C GLY A 133 -19.07 7.99 44.30
N ALA A 134 -19.98 6.99 44.30
CA ALA A 134 -20.03 5.69 44.98
C ALA A 134 -21.09 4.75 44.31
N GLU A 135 -20.97 3.43 44.56
CA GLU A 135 -22.03 2.36 44.66
C GLU A 135 -23.34 2.48 43.82
N GLU A 136 -23.87 1.46 43.13
CA GLU A 136 -23.61 0.01 42.97
C GLU A 136 -24.26 -0.45 41.62
N THR A 137 -24.36 -1.70 41.12
CA THR A 137 -24.17 -3.09 41.62
C THR A 137 -23.82 -4.03 40.42
N GLY A 138 -23.49 -5.31 40.66
CA GLY A 138 -23.98 -6.43 39.80
C GLY A 138 -23.13 -6.89 38.60
N ASN A 139 -22.08 -7.70 38.84
CA ASN A 139 -21.21 -8.26 37.81
C ASN A 139 -21.59 -9.69 37.36
N HIS A 140 -21.58 -9.99 36.05
CA HIS A 140 -21.09 -11.27 35.54
C HIS A 140 -20.57 -11.15 34.09
N SER A 141 -19.37 -11.66 33.84
CA SER A 141 -18.63 -11.47 32.59
C SER A 141 -18.99 -12.49 31.50
N ALA A 142 -18.88 -12.06 30.25
CA ALA A 142 -18.56 -12.93 29.12
C ALA A 142 -17.39 -12.28 28.36
N GLU A 143 -16.27 -12.98 28.28
CA GLU A 143 -15.00 -12.49 27.73
C GLU A 143 -14.96 -12.65 26.20
N PRO A 144 -14.72 -11.58 25.41
CA PRO A 144 -14.27 -11.69 24.04
C PRO A 144 -12.74 -11.79 24.02
N GLU A 145 -12.20 -12.86 23.45
CA GLU A 145 -10.76 -13.11 23.38
C GLU A 145 -10.04 -12.12 22.45
N GLU A 146 -8.80 -11.73 22.80
CA GLU A 146 -7.95 -10.91 21.92
C GLU A 146 -7.41 -11.73 20.74
N PRO A 147 -7.60 -11.30 19.48
CA PRO A 147 -6.96 -11.94 18.33
C PRO A 147 -5.48 -11.52 18.24
N SER A 148 -4.58 -12.40 18.67
CA SER A 148 -3.13 -12.27 18.48
C SER A 148 -2.74 -12.23 16.98
N PRO A 149 -1.75 -11.42 16.56
CA PRO A 149 -1.35 -11.30 15.16
C PRO A 149 -0.49 -12.50 14.71
N GLU A 150 -1.13 -13.50 14.10
CA GLU A 150 -0.48 -14.52 13.26
C GLU A 150 -0.95 -14.38 11.80
N ASP A 151 -0.23 -13.58 11.01
CA ASP A 151 -0.56 -13.35 9.60
C ASP A 151 -0.44 -14.64 8.77
N GLU A 152 -1.47 -14.89 7.96
CA GLU A 152 -1.74 -16.18 7.34
C GLU A 152 -0.81 -16.46 6.14
N TYR A 153 0.32 -17.13 6.38
CA TYR A 153 1.22 -17.64 5.34
C TYR A 153 0.51 -18.70 4.47
N LYS A 154 -0.16 -18.27 3.40
CA LYS A 154 -0.86 -19.15 2.44
C LYS A 154 0.13 -19.94 1.59
N GLU A 155 0.45 -21.15 2.04
CA GLU A 155 1.22 -22.14 1.29
C GLU A 155 0.37 -22.68 0.11
N ILE A 156 0.65 -22.18 -1.09
CA ILE A 156 0.00 -22.64 -2.32
C ILE A 156 0.54 -24.02 -2.71
N THR A 157 -0.29 -25.05 -2.55
CA THR A 157 -0.03 -26.38 -3.11
C THR A 157 -0.63 -26.49 -4.53
N PRO A 158 0.07 -27.12 -5.50
CA PRO A 158 -0.31 -27.06 -6.90
C PRO A 158 -1.30 -28.18 -7.29
N GLY A 159 -2.37 -27.86 -8.03
CA GLY A 159 -3.27 -28.88 -8.53
C GLY A 159 -4.62 -28.44 -9.11
N ASP A 160 -4.64 -27.53 -10.08
CA ASP A 160 -5.54 -27.64 -11.24
C ASP A 160 -5.14 -26.63 -12.34
N GLU A 161 -5.09 -27.09 -13.60
CA GLU A 161 -4.76 -26.25 -14.76
C GLU A 161 -6.03 -25.66 -15.40
N ILE A 162 -6.30 -24.38 -15.15
CA ILE A 162 -7.17 -23.58 -16.01
C ILE A 162 -6.47 -22.26 -16.38
N ASN A 163 -6.35 -22.02 -17.68
CA ASN A 163 -5.60 -20.88 -18.23
C ASN A 163 -6.37 -19.58 -18.04
N ALA A 164 -6.01 -18.81 -17.02
CA ALA A 164 -6.20 -17.37 -16.97
C ALA A 164 -4.81 -16.72 -17.01
N PHE A 165 -4.68 -15.53 -17.62
CA PHE A 165 -3.46 -14.74 -17.50
C PHE A 165 -3.46 -14.11 -16.10
N ASP A 166 -2.60 -14.64 -15.21
CA ASP A 166 -2.29 -14.03 -13.91
C ASP A 166 -1.50 -12.73 -14.13
N GLU A 167 -2.18 -11.66 -14.56
CA GLU A 167 -1.66 -10.29 -14.47
C GLU A 167 -1.74 -9.82 -13.00
N LYS A 168 -0.93 -10.49 -12.19
CA LYS A 168 -0.69 -10.20 -10.78
C LYS A 168 -0.30 -8.72 -10.65
N PRO A 169 -0.88 -7.96 -9.69
CA PRO A 169 -0.59 -6.54 -9.57
C PRO A 169 0.92 -6.30 -9.49
N GLU A 170 1.44 -5.50 -10.43
CA GLU A 170 2.87 -5.20 -10.49
C GLU A 170 3.32 -4.53 -9.19
N PRO A 171 4.48 -4.91 -8.61
CA PRO A 171 4.98 -4.26 -7.41
C PRO A 171 5.34 -2.80 -7.74
N ALA A 172 5.01 -1.88 -6.84
CA ALA A 172 5.30 -0.46 -7.00
C ALA A 172 6.81 -0.11 -7.07
N VAL A 173 7.69 -1.07 -6.79
CA VAL A 173 9.15 -0.97 -6.94
C VAL A 173 9.66 -2.24 -7.62
N TYR A 174 10.45 -2.09 -8.68
CA TYR A 174 11.00 -3.23 -9.43
C TYR A 174 12.34 -3.74 -8.87
N VAL A 175 12.44 -5.06 -8.75
CA VAL A 175 13.65 -5.78 -8.33
C VAL A 175 14.16 -6.61 -9.50
N MET A 176 15.37 -6.33 -9.99
CA MET A 176 15.99 -7.06 -11.11
C MET A 176 16.05 -8.57 -10.84
N LYS A 177 15.94 -9.41 -11.89
CA LYS A 177 16.16 -10.87 -11.77
C LYS A 177 17.53 -11.18 -11.18
N ALA A 178 18.54 -10.36 -11.47
CA ALA A 178 19.88 -10.48 -10.88
C ALA A 178 19.87 -10.35 -9.34
N ASP A 179 19.15 -9.36 -8.80
CA ASP A 179 18.99 -9.16 -7.36
C ASP A 179 18.13 -10.27 -6.73
N GLN A 180 16.99 -10.61 -7.36
CA GLN A 180 16.14 -11.73 -6.92
C GLN A 180 16.92 -13.05 -6.83
N TYR A 181 17.80 -13.34 -7.80
CA TYR A 181 18.63 -14.54 -7.80
C TYR A 181 19.68 -14.53 -6.68
N LYS A 182 20.28 -13.38 -6.39
CA LYS A 182 21.23 -13.18 -5.28
C LYS A 182 20.57 -13.44 -3.92
N ASP A 183 19.35 -12.95 -3.71
CA ASP A 183 18.60 -13.17 -2.47
C ASP A 183 18.15 -14.64 -2.33
N LEU A 184 17.64 -15.24 -3.42
CA LEU A 184 17.27 -16.66 -3.45
C LEU A 184 18.48 -17.58 -3.21
N THR A 185 19.65 -17.28 -3.80
CA THR A 185 20.87 -18.08 -3.57
C THR A 185 21.48 -17.87 -2.19
N GLY A 186 21.44 -16.66 -1.63
CA GLY A 186 21.77 -16.41 -0.22
C GLY A 186 20.88 -17.23 0.72
N THR A 187 19.57 -17.24 0.46
CA THR A 187 18.57 -18.04 1.18
C THR A 187 18.88 -19.54 1.13
N VAL A 188 19.19 -20.07 -0.06
CA VAL A 188 19.60 -21.48 -0.25
C VAL A 188 20.84 -21.81 0.57
N TRP A 189 21.89 -20.97 0.53
CA TRP A 189 23.13 -21.20 1.28
C TRP A 189 22.91 -21.22 2.79
N ILE A 190 22.09 -20.31 3.33
CA ILE A 190 21.74 -20.25 4.75
C ILE A 190 21.04 -21.55 5.17
N PHE A 191 19.92 -21.89 4.56
CA PHE A 191 19.15 -23.09 4.93
C PHE A 191 19.92 -24.40 4.69
N LEU A 192 20.79 -24.46 3.67
CA LEU A 192 21.63 -25.62 3.40
C LEU A 192 22.75 -25.79 4.45
N ILE A 193 23.47 -24.72 4.80
CA ILE A 193 24.54 -24.80 5.81
C ILE A 193 23.96 -25.14 7.19
N PHE A 194 22.95 -24.39 7.65
CA PHE A 194 22.36 -24.62 8.96
C PHE A 194 21.58 -25.95 9.03
N GLY A 195 20.91 -26.35 7.94
CA GLY A 195 20.26 -27.66 7.84
C GLY A 195 21.25 -28.83 7.95
N ILE A 196 22.36 -28.81 7.19
CA ILE A 196 23.39 -29.86 7.26
C ILE A 196 24.08 -29.87 8.63
N ALA A 197 24.51 -28.70 9.13
CA ALA A 197 25.20 -28.60 10.42
C ALA A 197 24.31 -29.09 11.58
N GLY A 198 23.03 -28.71 11.58
CA GLY A 198 22.04 -29.17 12.55
C GLY A 198 21.79 -30.68 12.50
N LEU A 199 21.66 -31.25 11.30
CA LEU A 199 21.49 -32.70 11.12
C LEU A 199 22.74 -33.48 11.59
N VAL A 200 23.94 -32.94 11.37
CA VAL A 200 25.20 -33.50 11.94
C VAL A 200 25.21 -33.43 13.47
N ILE A 201 24.74 -32.34 14.09
CA ILE A 201 24.63 -32.24 15.56
C ILE A 201 23.64 -33.27 16.12
N VAL A 202 22.47 -33.44 15.48
CA VAL A 202 21.49 -34.48 15.86
C VAL A 202 22.11 -35.88 15.73
N LEU A 203 22.84 -36.16 14.66
CA LEU A 203 23.53 -37.43 14.46
C LEU A 203 24.59 -37.69 15.55
N LEU A 204 25.38 -36.69 15.94
CA LEU A 204 26.37 -36.79 17.02
C LEU A 204 25.72 -36.99 18.40
N ASN A 205 24.53 -36.43 18.63
CA ASN A 205 23.74 -36.68 19.84
C ASN A 205 23.14 -38.10 19.86
N VAL A 206 22.71 -38.63 18.71
CA VAL A 206 22.21 -40.01 18.56
C VAL A 206 23.33 -41.06 18.74
N ILE A 207 24.57 -40.76 18.31
CA ILE A 207 25.75 -41.62 18.53
C ILE A 207 26.25 -41.54 19.99
N GLY A 208 25.75 -40.59 20.80
CA GLY A 208 26.13 -40.41 22.20
C GLY A 208 27.47 -39.71 22.43
N VAL A 209 28.06 -39.13 21.36
CA VAL A 209 29.24 -38.24 21.46
C VAL A 209 28.86 -36.94 22.15
N LEU A 210 27.67 -36.44 21.85
CA LEU A 210 27.00 -35.36 22.55
C LEU A 210 25.82 -35.95 23.34
N ASN A 211 25.48 -35.33 24.47
CA ASN A 211 24.37 -35.74 25.33
C ASN A 211 23.55 -34.50 25.74
N PHE A 212 23.24 -33.63 24.78
CA PHE A 212 22.47 -32.40 25.00
C PHE A 212 20.97 -32.68 25.23
N PHE A 213 20.43 -33.74 24.61
CA PHE A 213 19.02 -34.11 24.74
C PHE A 213 18.86 -35.59 25.06
N SER A 214 18.33 -35.88 26.26
CA SER A 214 18.10 -37.23 26.78
C SER A 214 16.73 -37.79 26.37
N GLY A 215 16.58 -38.21 25.12
CA GLY A 215 15.38 -38.90 24.66
C GLY A 215 15.28 -39.03 23.14
N TRP A 216 14.46 -39.96 22.66
CA TRP A 216 14.23 -40.13 21.23
C TRP A 216 13.37 -39.00 20.65
N ILE A 217 12.30 -38.59 21.35
CA ILE A 217 11.37 -37.54 20.94
C ILE A 217 12.07 -36.22 20.53
N PRO A 218 12.91 -35.58 21.38
CA PRO A 218 13.57 -34.32 21.00
C PRO A 218 14.51 -34.49 19.80
N ASN A 219 15.22 -35.62 19.70
CA ASN A 219 16.07 -35.92 18.54
C ASN A 219 15.25 -36.08 17.25
N THR A 220 14.07 -36.71 17.31
CA THR A 220 13.15 -36.85 16.17
C THR A 220 12.58 -35.51 15.73
N VAL A 221 12.09 -34.68 16.67
CA VAL A 221 11.54 -33.35 16.36
C VAL A 221 12.62 -32.42 15.77
N MET A 222 13.80 -32.37 16.38
CA MET A 222 14.90 -31.54 15.88
C MET A 222 15.42 -32.02 14.52
N GLY A 223 15.49 -33.34 14.30
CA GLY A 223 15.83 -33.93 13.01
C GLY A 223 14.82 -33.58 11.91
N ALA A 224 13.51 -33.61 12.22
CA ALA A 224 12.46 -33.21 11.28
C ALA A 224 12.55 -31.72 10.91
N LEU A 225 12.84 -30.82 11.87
CA LEU A 225 13.05 -29.40 11.62
C LEU A 225 14.22 -29.16 10.65
N PHE A 226 15.37 -29.81 10.87
CA PHE A 226 16.52 -29.66 9.97
C PHE A 226 16.28 -30.27 8.58
N LEU A 227 15.51 -31.36 8.48
CA LEU A 227 15.07 -31.91 7.18
C LEU A 227 14.12 -30.94 6.45
N PHE A 228 13.24 -30.24 7.16
CA PHE A 228 12.40 -29.18 6.57
C PHE A 228 13.23 -28.02 6.03
N PHE A 229 14.27 -27.56 6.74
CA PHE A 229 15.19 -26.54 6.22
C PHE A 229 15.92 -27.01 4.95
N LEU A 230 16.33 -28.29 4.87
CA LEU A 230 16.90 -28.84 3.63
C LEU A 230 15.89 -28.92 2.49
N TYR A 231 14.62 -29.21 2.76
CA TYR A 231 13.54 -29.14 1.78
C TYR A 231 13.34 -27.71 1.25
N VAL A 232 13.30 -26.71 2.13
CA VAL A 232 13.23 -25.28 1.76
C VAL A 232 14.43 -24.85 0.92
N ALA A 233 15.65 -25.30 1.26
CA ALA A 233 16.84 -25.02 0.45
C ALA A 233 16.73 -25.62 -0.96
N ILE A 234 16.21 -26.85 -1.09
CA ILE A 234 16.04 -27.52 -2.40
C ILE A 234 14.95 -26.84 -3.24
N SER A 235 13.79 -26.53 -2.66
CA SER A 235 12.70 -25.86 -3.37
C SER A 235 13.06 -24.43 -3.80
N THR A 236 13.78 -23.69 -2.95
CA THR A 236 14.28 -22.34 -3.25
C THR A 236 15.36 -22.36 -4.33
N ASN A 237 16.25 -23.36 -4.34
CA ASN A 237 17.26 -23.54 -5.41
C ASN A 237 16.60 -23.79 -6.78
N ASN A 238 15.47 -24.50 -6.82
CA ASN A 238 14.69 -24.69 -8.04
C ASN A 238 14.01 -23.39 -8.52
N LYS A 239 13.63 -22.47 -7.61
CA LYS A 239 13.18 -21.12 -7.97
C LYS A 239 14.35 -20.28 -8.50
N ALA A 240 15.49 -20.27 -7.79
CA ALA A 240 16.70 -19.54 -8.18
C ALA A 240 17.13 -19.90 -9.61
N LYS A 241 17.17 -21.18 -9.97
CA LYS A 241 17.52 -21.64 -11.33
C LYS A 241 16.56 -21.20 -12.44
N LYS A 242 15.29 -20.93 -12.13
CA LYS A 242 14.35 -20.35 -13.11
C LYS A 242 14.71 -18.88 -13.36
N VAL A 243 14.77 -18.09 -12.28
CA VAL A 243 15.17 -16.68 -12.32
C VAL A 243 16.53 -16.51 -13.01
N GLN A 244 17.49 -17.39 -12.75
CA GLN A 244 18.81 -17.39 -13.38
C GLN A 244 18.78 -17.45 -14.91
N ALA A 245 17.82 -18.17 -15.50
CA ALA A 245 17.67 -18.27 -16.95
C ALA A 245 17.04 -17.02 -17.59
N GLU A 246 16.44 -16.13 -16.78
CA GLU A 246 15.84 -14.86 -17.20
C GLU A 246 16.86 -13.70 -17.14
N ILE A 247 17.89 -13.80 -16.28
CA ILE A 247 18.90 -12.75 -16.06
C ILE A 247 19.62 -12.33 -17.36
N ASP A 248 20.07 -13.27 -18.17
CA ASP A 248 20.84 -12.95 -19.38
C ASP A 248 19.98 -12.19 -20.42
N ALA A 249 18.68 -12.46 -20.46
CA ALA A 249 17.73 -11.76 -21.31
C ALA A 249 17.34 -10.38 -20.76
N GLU A 250 17.12 -10.26 -19.43
CA GLU A 250 16.91 -8.98 -18.75
C GLU A 250 18.11 -8.05 -18.97
N ASN A 251 19.33 -8.50 -18.65
CA ASN A 251 20.56 -7.72 -18.84
C ASN A 251 20.76 -7.26 -20.29
N GLN A 252 20.42 -8.10 -21.27
CA GLN A 252 20.50 -7.74 -22.68
C GLN A 252 19.46 -6.67 -23.07
N LEU A 253 18.27 -6.68 -22.46
CA LEU A 253 17.25 -5.65 -22.65
C LEU A 253 17.63 -4.35 -21.93
N THR A 254 18.10 -4.41 -20.68
CA THR A 254 18.64 -3.26 -19.92
C THR A 254 19.72 -2.53 -20.71
N GLY A 255 20.67 -3.27 -21.30
CA GLY A 255 21.71 -2.69 -22.14
C GLY A 255 21.16 -1.93 -23.35
N GLN A 256 20.19 -2.50 -24.07
CA GLN A 256 19.56 -1.83 -25.22
C GLN A 256 18.75 -0.60 -24.83
N ILE A 257 18.05 -0.63 -23.69
CA ILE A 257 17.31 0.52 -23.15
C ILE A 257 18.30 1.63 -22.77
N ASN A 258 19.40 1.30 -22.10
CA ASN A 258 20.40 2.29 -21.68
C ASN A 258 21.18 2.88 -22.87
N ASP A 259 21.49 2.09 -23.90
CA ASP A 259 22.05 2.58 -25.18
C ASP A 259 21.06 3.52 -25.90
N TRP A 260 19.76 3.21 -25.89
CA TRP A 260 18.72 4.06 -26.46
C TRP A 260 18.54 5.36 -25.67
N LEU A 261 18.48 5.30 -24.34
CA LEU A 261 18.40 6.46 -23.45
C LEU A 261 19.59 7.40 -23.68
N THR A 262 20.82 6.85 -23.69
CA THR A 262 22.05 7.62 -23.93
C THR A 262 22.10 8.29 -25.31
N SER A 263 21.41 7.74 -26.32
CA SER A 263 21.40 8.29 -27.69
C SER A 263 20.27 9.27 -27.97
N HIS A 264 19.18 9.27 -27.18
CA HIS A 264 18.02 10.14 -27.38
C HIS A 264 17.83 11.18 -26.27
N ILE A 265 18.06 10.82 -25.00
CA ILE A 265 17.78 11.65 -23.83
C ILE A 265 19.01 12.50 -23.50
N THR A 266 19.18 13.58 -24.25
CA THR A 266 20.30 14.53 -24.10
C THR A 266 19.90 15.75 -23.25
N GLN A 267 20.88 16.52 -22.76
CA GLN A 267 20.62 17.80 -22.07
C GLN A 267 19.78 18.75 -22.94
N ASP A 268 20.03 18.78 -24.25
CA ASP A 268 19.22 19.55 -25.22
C ASP A 268 17.76 19.07 -25.24
N PHE A 269 17.52 17.75 -25.26
CA PHE A 269 16.18 17.17 -25.19
C PHE A 269 15.46 17.53 -23.89
N LEU A 270 16.10 17.35 -22.72
CA LEU A 270 15.52 17.72 -21.43
C LEU A 270 15.17 19.22 -21.38
N SER A 271 16.06 20.09 -21.87
CA SER A 271 15.82 21.54 -21.94
C SER A 271 14.62 21.92 -22.83
N SER A 272 14.28 21.09 -23.81
CA SER A 272 13.12 21.31 -24.70
C SER A 272 11.77 20.95 -24.09
N LEU A 273 11.77 20.16 -23.00
CA LEU A 273 10.59 19.79 -22.22
C LEU A 273 10.39 20.65 -20.97
N HIS A 274 11.40 21.42 -20.56
CA HIS A 274 11.37 22.26 -19.36
C HIS A 274 10.45 23.48 -19.52
N ASP A 275 9.57 23.68 -18.54
CA ASP A 275 8.58 24.76 -18.49
C ASP A 275 8.80 25.60 -17.21
N GLU A 276 9.25 26.85 -17.37
CA GLU A 276 9.53 27.79 -16.26
C GLU A 276 8.28 28.16 -15.43
N ASN A 277 7.07 27.80 -15.89
CA ASN A 277 5.81 28.14 -15.22
C ASN A 277 5.36 27.09 -14.18
N ILE A 278 6.10 25.98 -14.02
CA ILE A 278 5.81 24.89 -13.09
C ILE A 278 7.04 24.55 -12.24
N SER A 279 6.85 23.81 -11.14
CA SER A 279 7.95 23.45 -10.25
C SER A 279 8.91 22.42 -10.87
N GLU A 280 10.12 22.31 -10.30
CA GLU A 280 11.17 21.41 -10.79
C GLU A 280 10.74 19.93 -10.69
N GLU A 281 10.00 19.56 -9.64
CA GLU A 281 9.46 18.22 -9.43
C GLU A 281 8.40 17.87 -10.49
N LEU A 282 7.56 18.84 -10.87
CA LEU A 282 6.51 18.63 -11.87
C LEU A 282 7.08 18.61 -13.29
N ASN A 283 8.17 19.34 -13.54
CA ASN A 283 9.00 19.21 -14.75
C ASN A 283 9.63 17.81 -14.84
N TYR A 284 10.21 17.32 -13.74
CA TYR A 284 10.78 15.97 -13.66
C TYR A 284 9.74 14.87 -13.94
N ILE A 285 8.57 14.93 -13.29
CA ILE A 285 7.48 13.96 -13.48
C ILE A 285 7.00 13.94 -14.94
N ARG A 286 6.74 15.11 -15.55
CA ARG A 286 6.35 15.21 -16.97
C ARG A 286 7.41 14.61 -17.90
N THR A 287 8.69 14.83 -17.60
CA THR A 287 9.81 14.36 -18.41
C THR A 287 9.96 12.84 -18.31
N THR A 288 9.90 12.28 -17.09
CA THR A 288 9.95 10.84 -16.84
C THR A 288 8.79 10.08 -17.50
N ASP A 289 7.55 10.55 -17.34
CA ASP A 289 6.38 9.96 -18.04
C ASP A 289 6.56 10.03 -19.57
N LYS A 290 7.09 11.14 -20.12
CA LYS A 290 7.32 11.26 -21.58
C LYS A 290 8.48 10.39 -22.10
N ILE A 291 9.50 10.13 -21.29
CA ILE A 291 10.55 9.15 -21.62
C ILE A 291 9.97 7.73 -21.61
N LYS A 292 9.16 7.39 -20.60
CA LYS A 292 8.46 6.09 -20.50
C LYS A 292 7.55 5.84 -21.70
N ASP A 293 6.77 6.82 -22.14
CA ASP A 293 5.97 6.71 -23.38
C ASP A 293 6.84 6.26 -24.58
N MET A 294 8.00 6.90 -24.78
CA MET A 294 8.88 6.59 -25.92
C MET A 294 9.54 5.21 -25.79
N LEU A 295 9.88 4.79 -24.57
CA LEU A 295 10.36 3.42 -24.33
C LEU A 295 9.27 2.37 -24.62
N ILE A 296 8.00 2.67 -24.33
CA ILE A 296 6.86 1.79 -24.66
C ILE A 296 6.60 1.78 -26.17
N GLU A 297 6.80 2.90 -26.88
CA GLU A 297 6.70 2.96 -28.34
C GLU A 297 7.80 2.15 -29.06
N GLU A 298 9.06 2.17 -28.59
CA GLU A 298 10.19 1.46 -29.20
C GLU A 298 10.31 0.00 -28.75
N PHE A 299 10.25 -0.28 -27.44
CA PHE A 299 10.47 -1.61 -26.85
C PHE A 299 9.17 -2.38 -26.58
N GLY A 300 8.00 -1.77 -26.85
CA GLY A 300 6.69 -2.36 -26.59
C GLY A 300 6.29 -2.36 -25.12
N ASN A 301 5.20 -3.05 -24.80
CA ASN A 301 4.64 -3.11 -23.45
C ASN A 301 5.51 -3.98 -22.52
N GLN A 302 6.51 -3.35 -21.89
CA GLN A 302 7.32 -3.92 -20.81
C GLN A 302 6.68 -3.67 -19.44
N ASN A 303 7.18 -4.32 -18.39
CA ASN A 303 6.80 -4.03 -17.00
C ASN A 303 7.04 -2.55 -16.68
N LEU A 304 6.05 -1.86 -16.12
CA LEU A 304 6.10 -0.40 -16.00
C LEU A 304 7.08 0.04 -14.91
N ALA A 305 7.10 -0.65 -13.77
CA ALA A 305 8.01 -0.37 -12.66
C ALA A 305 9.49 -0.60 -13.02
N TYR A 306 9.77 -1.50 -13.97
CA TYR A 306 11.11 -1.73 -14.54
C TYR A 306 11.54 -0.56 -15.42
N LEU A 307 10.66 -0.05 -16.29
CA LEU A 307 10.96 1.15 -17.09
C LEU A 307 11.15 2.38 -16.21
N ASP A 308 10.27 2.61 -15.24
CA ASP A 308 10.39 3.74 -14.30
C ASP A 308 11.70 3.65 -13.51
N ARG A 309 12.08 2.48 -12.97
CA ARG A 309 13.39 2.28 -12.34
C ARG A 309 14.55 2.61 -13.29
N LEU A 310 14.51 2.17 -14.54
CA LEU A 310 15.61 2.44 -15.48
C LEU A 310 15.73 3.93 -15.85
N ILE A 311 14.62 4.66 -15.92
CA ILE A 311 14.64 6.10 -16.15
C ILE A 311 15.20 6.83 -14.92
N GLU A 312 14.81 6.43 -13.70
CA GLU A 312 15.39 6.96 -12.46
C GLU A 312 16.89 6.67 -12.37
N GLU A 313 17.32 5.43 -12.62
CA GLU A 313 18.72 4.98 -12.56
C GLU A 313 19.56 5.74 -13.61
N TYR A 314 19.06 5.88 -14.85
CA TYR A 314 19.68 6.69 -15.89
C TYR A 314 19.76 8.19 -15.56
N TYR A 315 18.69 8.78 -15.02
CA TYR A 315 18.65 10.21 -14.70
C TYR A 315 19.67 10.55 -13.60
N ASN A 316 19.70 9.77 -12.52
CA ASN A 316 20.62 9.94 -11.40
C ASN A 316 22.10 9.72 -11.76
N GLU A 317 22.42 8.95 -12.81
CA GLU A 317 23.80 8.77 -13.29
C GLU A 317 24.29 9.88 -14.24
N ASN A 318 23.39 10.64 -14.88
CA ASN A 318 23.73 11.51 -16.03
C ASN A 318 23.44 13.01 -15.85
N PHE A 319 22.65 13.43 -14.84
CA PHE A 319 22.22 14.83 -14.66
C PHE A 319 22.36 15.32 -13.21
#